data_AF-A0A9E1GMG2-F1
#
_entry.id   AF-A0A9E1GMG2-F1
#
_cell.length_a   1.000
_cell.length_b   1.000
_cell.length_c   1.000
_cell.angle_alpha   90.00
_cell.angle_beta   90.00
_cell.angle_gamma   90.00
#
_symmetry.space_group_name_H-M   'P 1'
#
loop_
_entity.id
_entity.type
_entity.pdbx_description
1 polymer ?
#
loop_
_entity_poly.entity_id
_entity_poly.type
_entity_poly.pdbx_seq_one_letter_code
_entity_poly.pdbx_strand_id
1 'polypeptide(L)'
;MENFKKEKVNAQTLMSRLAALALAAALALGLVGCDTSSIVPGGSGDVMPNPAASQTGTTPSDGQDAAFQMHFIDVGQALSVLVECDGQFMLYDGGNVDDGSLVVSYLQSQGVEQLEYVFCSHAHEDHVGGLAAALAYFPAYHVYSPVTEASTKCFKDFVKYTQQQNLQVEVPAVGTQWALGSATVTMLGPVAQYDDTNDTSIVLRIDYGATSFLLTGDMEADAERDLVNSGANLKVDVLQVGHHGSSTSTSYVFLNAVLPEMGIISCGVNNKYGHPHEETLSILRDAGVNVYRTDLLGTITVSSDGQNYTVATEHFATDAELNPTDPAASSTAQQAYIGNVNSKKFHLPSCANLPAEKNQILFSSYDEAVAAGYSPCSSCIK
;
A
#
# COMPACT_ATOMS: atom_id res chain seq x y z
N MET A 1 51.96 15.96 13.91
CA MET A 1 52.29 17.09 13.03
C MET A 1 52.01 16.64 11.60
N GLU A 2 50.78 16.83 11.13
CA GLU A 2 50.38 16.48 9.77
C GLU A 2 50.33 17.74 8.91
N ASN A 3 50.97 17.67 7.75
CA ASN A 3 51.16 18.78 6.82
C ASN A 3 49.92 18.97 5.94
N PHE A 4 49.16 20.04 6.17
CA PHE A 4 48.15 20.52 5.22
C PHE A 4 48.81 21.26 4.06
N LYS A 5 48.68 20.72 2.83
CA LYS A 5 48.92 21.48 1.60
C LYS A 5 47.66 22.28 1.27
N LYS A 6 47.76 23.62 1.32
CA LYS A 6 46.76 24.53 0.75
C LYS A 6 46.97 24.63 -0.76
N GLU A 7 46.03 24.16 -1.55
CA GLU A 7 45.94 24.54 -2.97
C GLU A 7 45.36 25.95 -3.08
N LYS A 8 46.07 26.82 -3.82
CA LYS A 8 45.58 28.14 -4.22
C LYS A 8 44.82 28.01 -5.54
N VAL A 9 43.51 28.20 -5.51
CA VAL A 9 42.70 28.34 -6.73
C VAL A 9 42.99 29.71 -7.34
N ASN A 10 43.48 29.71 -8.58
CA ASN A 10 43.82 30.92 -9.35
C ASN A 10 42.55 31.50 -10.01
N ALA A 11 42.36 32.82 -9.99
CA ALA A 11 41.18 33.50 -10.52
C ALA A 11 40.90 33.24 -12.03
N GLN A 12 41.91 32.78 -12.77
CA GLN A 12 41.77 32.42 -14.19
C GLN A 12 40.98 31.11 -14.44
N THR A 13 40.95 30.16 -13.49
CA THR A 13 40.15 28.93 -13.61
C THR A 13 38.68 29.12 -13.24
N LEU A 14 38.34 30.23 -12.58
CA LEU A 14 36.95 30.58 -12.24
C LEU A 14 36.21 31.25 -13.43
N MET A 15 36.89 32.11 -14.19
CA MET A 15 36.29 32.78 -15.36
C MET A 15 36.07 31.85 -16.57
N SER A 16 36.84 30.78 -16.70
CA SER A 16 36.70 29.80 -17.79
C SER A 16 35.52 28.84 -17.59
N ARG A 17 35.04 28.64 -16.34
CA ARG A 17 33.85 27.83 -16.05
C ARG A 17 32.53 28.61 -16.18
N LEU A 18 32.56 29.93 -15.98
CA LEU A 18 31.38 30.80 -16.13
C LEU A 18 31.04 31.09 -17.61
N ALA A 19 32.02 31.06 -18.52
CA ALA A 19 31.78 31.24 -19.95
C ALA A 19 31.15 30.00 -20.63
N ALA A 20 31.33 28.80 -20.05
CA ALA A 20 30.75 27.57 -20.58
C ALA A 20 29.27 27.38 -20.22
N LEU A 21 28.79 27.99 -19.11
CA LEU A 21 27.38 27.95 -18.74
C LEU A 21 26.50 28.96 -19.49
N ALA A 22 27.07 30.04 -20.04
CA ALA A 22 26.31 31.06 -20.77
C ALA A 22 26.05 30.70 -22.25
N LEU A 23 26.68 29.66 -22.78
CA LEU A 23 26.54 29.25 -24.20
C LEU A 23 25.56 28.08 -24.41
N ALA A 24 25.04 27.47 -23.34
CA ALA A 24 24.04 26.40 -23.42
C ALA A 24 22.59 26.89 -23.26
N ALA A 25 22.37 28.17 -22.93
CA ALA A 25 21.06 28.76 -22.66
C ALA A 25 20.44 29.55 -23.84
N ALA A 26 20.97 29.42 -25.06
CA ALA A 26 20.56 30.26 -26.19
C ALA A 26 20.18 29.50 -27.48
N LEU A 27 19.81 28.21 -27.41
CA LEU A 27 19.34 27.47 -28.58
C LEU A 27 18.23 26.47 -28.23
N ALA A 28 17.02 26.97 -27.96
CA ALA A 28 15.75 26.24 -28.15
C ALA A 28 14.55 27.17 -27.94
N LEU A 29 14.35 28.09 -28.89
CA LEU A 29 13.11 28.85 -29.02
C LEU A 29 12.66 28.78 -30.48
N GLY A 30 11.52 28.12 -30.69
CA GLY A 30 10.75 28.20 -31.92
C GLY A 30 10.37 26.83 -32.50
N LEU A 31 9.12 26.41 -32.29
CA LEU A 31 8.11 26.31 -33.36
C LEU A 31 6.75 25.88 -32.78
N VAL A 32 5.74 26.66 -33.15
CA VAL A 32 4.31 26.47 -32.90
C VAL A 32 3.76 25.45 -33.91
N GLY A 33 2.82 24.58 -33.51
CA GLY A 33 1.85 24.04 -34.45
C GLY A 33 1.22 22.68 -34.15
N CYS A 34 -0.09 22.73 -33.92
CA CYS A 34 -1.15 21.76 -34.24
C CYS A 34 -1.54 20.68 -33.22
N ASP A 35 -2.81 20.82 -32.82
CA ASP A 35 -3.70 19.84 -32.20
C ASP A 35 -3.63 18.45 -32.83
N THR A 36 -3.51 17.44 -31.96
CA THR A 36 -4.30 16.21 -32.07
C THR A 36 -4.58 15.69 -30.67
N SER A 37 -5.82 15.85 -30.21
CA SER A 37 -6.35 15.11 -29.07
C SER A 37 -6.28 13.61 -29.39
N SER A 38 -5.41 12.89 -28.70
CA SER A 38 -5.50 11.44 -28.58
C SER A 38 -6.16 11.11 -27.25
N ILE A 39 -7.45 10.80 -27.34
CA ILE A 39 -8.23 10.11 -26.31
C ILE A 39 -7.51 8.78 -26.02
N VAL A 40 -7.06 8.60 -24.78
CA VAL A 40 -6.71 7.29 -24.23
C VAL A 40 -7.89 6.84 -23.37
N PRO A 41 -8.52 5.67 -23.61
CA PRO A 41 -9.68 5.25 -22.84
C PRO A 41 -9.28 4.56 -21.52
N GLY A 42 -9.85 5.05 -20.42
CA GLY A 42 -10.45 4.24 -19.35
C GLY A 42 -9.51 3.41 -18.47
N GLY A 43 -9.00 4.01 -17.39
CA GLY A 43 -8.82 3.29 -16.13
C GLY A 43 -10.15 3.36 -15.37
N SER A 44 -10.76 2.21 -15.09
CA SER A 44 -11.93 2.12 -14.22
C SER A 44 -11.49 2.42 -12.79
N GLY A 45 -11.71 3.65 -12.33
CA GLY A 45 -11.66 3.96 -10.90
C GLY A 45 -12.92 3.42 -10.26
N ASP A 46 -12.81 2.35 -9.48
CA ASP A 46 -13.91 1.89 -8.65
C ASP A 46 -14.14 2.92 -7.53
N VAL A 47 -15.25 3.63 -7.63
CA VAL A 47 -15.73 4.52 -6.57
C VAL A 47 -16.38 3.64 -5.53
N MET A 48 -15.76 3.50 -4.35
CA MET A 48 -16.34 2.79 -3.21
C MET A 48 -17.21 3.75 -2.39
N PRO A 49 -18.54 3.59 -2.36
CA PRO A 49 -19.41 4.44 -1.56
C PRO A 49 -19.39 4.01 -0.09
N ASN A 50 -19.04 4.93 0.81
CA ASN A 50 -19.14 4.73 2.26
C ASN A 50 -20.62 4.51 2.68
N PRO A 51 -21.00 3.38 3.29
CA PRO A 51 -22.37 3.12 3.74
C PRO A 51 -22.67 3.84 5.07
N ALA A 52 -22.53 5.17 5.10
CA ALA A 52 -22.95 6.01 6.22
C ALA A 52 -23.22 7.48 5.84
N ALA A 53 -23.86 7.79 4.70
CA ALA A 53 -24.42 9.12 4.48
C ALA A 53 -25.63 9.11 3.54
N SER A 54 -26.75 9.68 4.00
CA SER A 54 -27.91 9.96 3.17
C SER A 54 -27.60 11.01 2.11
N GLN A 55 -28.15 10.77 0.92
CA GLN A 55 -28.02 11.55 -0.30
C GLN A 55 -28.23 13.06 -0.11
N THR A 56 -27.25 13.85 -0.54
CA THR A 56 -27.47 15.06 -1.35
C THR A 56 -26.30 15.19 -2.32
N GLY A 57 -26.61 15.09 -3.62
CA GLY A 57 -25.61 15.13 -4.68
C GLY A 57 -24.98 16.51 -4.88
N THR A 58 -23.65 16.52 -4.90
CA THR A 58 -22.84 17.50 -5.61
C THR A 58 -21.79 16.72 -6.37
N THR A 59 -21.85 16.80 -7.70
CA THR A 59 -20.85 16.28 -8.62
C THR A 59 -19.50 16.93 -8.32
N PRO A 60 -18.40 16.17 -8.14
CA PRO A 60 -17.06 16.75 -8.06
C PRO A 60 -16.76 17.46 -9.37
N SER A 61 -16.34 18.73 -9.27
CA SER A 61 -15.87 19.51 -10.40
C SER A 61 -14.55 18.93 -10.92
N ASP A 62 -14.48 18.69 -12.22
CA ASP A 62 -13.23 18.47 -12.96
C ASP A 62 -12.17 19.52 -12.54
N GLY A 63 -11.07 19.07 -11.94
CA GLY A 63 -9.83 19.86 -11.80
C GLY A 63 -9.39 20.30 -10.40
N GLN A 64 -9.83 19.65 -9.32
CA GLN A 64 -9.12 19.74 -8.03
C GLN A 64 -8.26 18.48 -7.89
N ASP A 65 -6.93 18.63 -7.82
CA ASP A 65 -6.07 17.57 -7.31
C ASP A 65 -6.67 17.12 -5.97
N ALA A 66 -6.84 15.80 -5.77
CA ALA A 66 -7.47 15.30 -4.56
C ALA A 66 -6.73 15.85 -3.33
N ALA A 67 -7.46 16.49 -2.42
CA ALA A 67 -6.88 17.20 -1.28
C ALA A 67 -6.19 16.26 -0.27
N PHE A 68 -6.46 14.95 -0.34
CA PHE A 68 -5.74 13.91 0.39
C PHE A 68 -5.39 12.74 -0.54
N GLN A 69 -4.14 12.28 -0.48
CA GLN A 69 -3.68 11.07 -1.16
C GLN A 69 -2.76 10.24 -0.25
N MET A 70 -2.88 8.91 -0.34
CA MET A 70 -2.00 7.96 0.33
C MET A 70 -1.46 6.97 -0.69
N HIS A 71 -0.14 6.95 -0.87
CA HIS A 71 0.56 6.17 -1.87
C HIS A 71 1.34 5.06 -1.18
N PHE A 72 0.94 3.82 -1.42
CA PHE A 72 1.69 2.62 -1.02
C PHE A 72 2.66 2.31 -2.16
N ILE A 73 3.89 2.82 -2.02
CA ILE A 73 4.91 2.77 -3.05
C ILE A 73 5.36 1.31 -3.22
N ASP A 74 5.42 0.82 -4.45
CA ASP A 74 5.99 -0.50 -4.71
C ASP A 74 7.52 -0.47 -4.60
N VAL A 75 7.98 -0.77 -3.38
CA VAL A 75 9.39 -0.98 -3.00
C VAL A 75 9.72 -2.48 -2.86
N GLY A 76 8.90 -3.36 -3.43
CA GLY A 76 9.06 -4.80 -3.32
C GLY A 76 8.70 -5.34 -1.93
N GLN A 77 9.53 -6.23 -1.38
CA GLN A 77 9.30 -6.81 -0.05
C GLN A 77 9.78 -5.84 1.03
N ALA A 78 9.05 -4.74 1.18
CA ALA A 78 9.34 -3.64 2.07
C ALA A 78 8.10 -2.73 2.18
N LEU A 79 8.13 -1.75 3.08
CA LEU A 79 7.05 -0.76 3.22
C LEU A 79 7.56 0.66 2.99
N SER A 80 6.86 1.43 2.15
CA SER A 80 6.99 2.88 2.10
C SER A 80 5.66 3.51 1.70
N VAL A 81 5.18 4.44 2.53
CA VAL A 81 3.89 5.10 2.35
C VAL A 81 4.07 6.61 2.37
N LEU A 82 3.78 7.26 1.25
CA LEU A 82 3.67 8.73 1.19
C LEU A 82 2.23 9.13 1.44
N VAL A 83 2.02 10.11 2.33
CA VAL A 83 0.72 10.73 2.55
C VAL A 83 0.82 12.21 2.20
N GLU A 84 -0.04 12.68 1.32
CA GLU A 84 -0.24 14.08 1.00
C GLU A 84 -1.59 14.55 1.56
N CYS A 85 -1.61 15.73 2.18
CA CYS A 85 -2.85 16.44 2.50
C CYS A 85 -2.66 17.95 2.37
N ASP A 86 -3.48 18.61 1.54
CA ASP A 86 -3.43 20.06 1.28
C ASP A 86 -2.01 20.58 0.95
N GLY A 87 -1.24 19.79 0.18
CA GLY A 87 0.15 20.11 -0.20
C GLY A 87 1.19 19.91 0.91
N GLN A 88 0.83 19.32 2.04
CA GLN A 88 1.76 18.86 3.07
C GLN A 88 2.02 17.36 2.95
N PHE A 89 3.26 16.95 3.16
CA PHE A 89 3.69 15.56 2.95
C PHE A 89 4.19 14.91 4.24
N MET A 90 3.81 13.67 4.45
CA MET A 90 4.32 12.78 5.48
C MET A 90 4.83 11.50 4.82
N LEU A 91 6.01 11.02 5.24
CA LEU A 91 6.54 9.73 4.84
C LEU A 91 6.47 8.76 6.01
N TYR A 92 5.86 7.60 5.82
CA TYR A 92 5.83 6.49 6.76
C TYR A 92 6.59 5.31 6.14
N ASP A 93 7.76 5.02 6.71
CA ASP A 93 8.75 4.07 6.20
C ASP A 93 9.31 4.38 4.80
N GLY A 94 10.49 3.85 4.52
CA GLY A 94 11.27 4.15 3.31
C GLY A 94 11.74 2.92 2.55
N GLY A 95 11.22 1.72 2.85
CA GLY A 95 11.71 0.48 2.27
C GLY A 95 13.14 0.14 2.70
N ASN A 96 13.78 -0.75 1.94
CA ASN A 96 15.18 -1.15 2.14
C ASN A 96 16.15 0.00 1.81
N VAL A 97 17.42 -0.16 2.20
CA VAL A 97 18.49 0.78 1.82
C VAL A 97 18.60 0.94 0.30
N ASP A 98 18.46 -0.15 -0.44
CA ASP A 98 18.55 -0.16 -1.90
C ASP A 98 17.35 0.54 -2.58
N ASP A 99 16.22 0.65 -1.88
CA ASP A 99 15.00 1.32 -2.37
C ASP A 99 15.09 2.85 -2.27
N GLY A 100 16.06 3.38 -1.52
CA GLY A 100 16.17 4.81 -1.25
C GLY A 100 16.22 5.70 -2.49
N SER A 101 16.82 5.23 -3.60
CA SER A 101 16.83 5.99 -4.86
C SER A 101 15.47 6.01 -5.57
N LEU A 102 14.70 4.92 -5.47
CA LEU A 102 13.34 4.81 -5.98
C LEU A 102 12.42 5.71 -5.16
N VAL A 103 12.47 5.62 -3.83
CA VAL A 103 11.67 6.46 -2.92
C VAL A 103 11.94 7.94 -3.17
N VAL A 104 13.21 8.37 -3.24
CA VAL A 104 13.54 9.77 -3.56
C VAL A 104 12.97 10.18 -4.92
N SER A 105 13.14 9.36 -5.95
CA SER A 105 12.64 9.68 -7.30
C SER A 105 11.10 9.76 -7.33
N TYR A 106 10.41 8.90 -6.58
CA TYR A 106 8.96 8.91 -6.44
C TYR A 106 8.48 10.17 -5.72
N LEU A 107 9.06 10.51 -4.57
CA LEU A 107 8.74 11.73 -3.83
C LEU A 107 8.93 12.99 -4.70
N GLN A 108 10.01 13.05 -5.51
CA GLN A 108 10.21 14.12 -6.48
C GLN A 108 9.10 14.18 -7.54
N SER A 109 8.62 13.03 -8.02
CA SER A 109 7.56 12.98 -9.04
C SER A 109 6.21 13.42 -8.49
N GLN A 110 5.99 13.25 -7.18
CA GLN A 110 4.82 13.77 -6.46
C GLN A 110 4.97 15.24 -6.03
N GLY A 111 6.06 15.91 -6.42
CA GLY A 111 6.26 17.33 -6.12
C GLY A 111 6.62 17.63 -4.67
N VAL A 112 7.11 16.64 -3.92
CA VAL A 112 7.56 16.83 -2.53
C VAL A 112 8.74 17.79 -2.51
N GLU A 113 8.59 18.91 -1.80
CA GLU A 113 9.69 19.85 -1.53
C GLU A 113 10.23 19.72 -0.11
N GLN A 114 9.36 19.31 0.82
CA GLN A 114 9.65 19.12 2.24
C GLN A 114 8.69 18.08 2.84
N LEU A 115 9.15 17.41 3.89
CA LEU A 115 8.36 16.45 4.66
C LEU A 115 8.01 17.09 6.01
N GLU A 116 6.72 17.24 6.29
CA GLU A 116 6.26 17.69 7.61
C GLU A 116 6.69 16.65 8.68
N TYR A 117 6.45 15.38 8.36
CA TYR A 117 6.77 14.25 9.23
C TYR A 117 7.47 13.13 8.47
N VAL A 118 8.48 12.54 9.10
CA VAL A 118 9.05 11.25 8.71
C VAL A 118 8.85 10.28 9.87
N PHE A 119 8.09 9.23 9.65
CA PHE A 119 7.86 8.16 10.62
C PHE A 119 8.63 6.91 10.19
N CYS A 120 9.39 6.36 11.12
CA CYS A 120 9.98 5.03 11.06
C CYS A 120 9.12 4.15 11.95
N SER A 121 8.37 3.21 11.37
CA SER A 121 7.48 2.31 12.12
C SER A 121 8.29 1.54 13.15
N HIS A 122 9.37 0.87 12.72
CA HIS A 122 10.29 0.13 13.56
C HIS A 122 11.66 0.00 12.87
N ALA A 123 12.64 -0.56 13.58
CA ALA A 123 14.06 -0.47 13.20
C ALA A 123 14.54 -1.51 12.16
N HIS A 124 13.66 -2.32 11.57
CA HIS A 124 14.05 -3.27 10.52
C HIS A 124 14.37 -2.57 9.19
N GLU A 125 15.26 -3.19 8.42
CA GLU A 125 15.87 -2.57 7.24
C GLU A 125 14.87 -2.26 6.14
N ASP A 126 13.88 -3.12 5.92
CA ASP A 126 12.80 -2.99 4.95
C ASP A 126 11.77 -1.90 5.31
N HIS A 127 12.02 -1.15 6.38
CA HIS A 127 11.24 -0.01 6.84
C HIS A 127 12.11 1.24 6.99
N VAL A 128 13.19 1.17 7.79
CA VAL A 128 14.06 2.32 8.07
C VAL A 128 15.07 2.60 6.95
N GLY A 129 15.32 1.63 6.07
CA GLY A 129 16.45 1.61 5.14
C GLY A 129 16.51 2.84 4.24
N GLY A 130 15.46 3.07 3.44
CA GLY A 130 15.42 4.19 2.49
C GLY A 130 15.15 5.55 3.11
N LEU A 131 14.75 5.62 4.40
CA LEU A 131 14.53 6.90 5.09
C LEU A 131 15.81 7.74 5.17
N ALA A 132 16.98 7.11 5.26
CA ALA A 132 18.25 7.80 5.23
C ALA A 132 18.47 8.58 3.90
N ALA A 133 18.06 7.99 2.78
CA ALA A 133 18.15 8.65 1.46
C ALA A 133 17.12 9.78 1.34
N ALA A 134 15.89 9.57 1.82
CA ALA A 134 14.86 10.60 1.85
C ALA A 134 15.31 11.82 2.67
N LEU A 135 15.83 11.61 3.88
CA LEU A 135 16.36 12.68 4.74
C LEU A 135 17.68 13.29 4.23
N ALA A 136 18.40 12.63 3.34
CA ALA A 136 19.54 13.24 2.68
C ALA A 136 19.12 14.24 1.58
N TYR A 137 17.91 14.06 1.02
CA TYR A 137 17.42 14.82 -0.12
C TYR A 137 16.40 15.90 0.28
N PHE A 138 15.38 15.52 1.05
CA PHE A 138 14.27 16.40 1.43
C PHE A 138 14.48 16.93 2.86
N PRO A 139 14.32 18.25 3.09
CA PRO A 139 14.15 18.79 4.43
C PRO A 139 12.93 18.14 5.11
N ALA A 140 13.09 17.76 6.38
CA ALA A 140 12.03 17.33 7.26
C ALA A 140 11.85 18.35 8.40
N TYR A 141 10.67 18.41 9.01
CA TYR A 141 10.46 19.18 10.24
C TYR A 141 10.50 18.30 11.49
N HIS A 142 9.96 17.09 11.41
CA HIS A 142 9.96 16.13 12.51
C HIS A 142 10.28 14.73 12.03
N VAL A 143 11.01 13.99 12.86
CA VAL A 143 11.39 12.60 12.59
C VAL A 143 11.07 11.74 13.81
N TYR A 144 10.23 10.74 13.61
CA TYR A 144 9.70 9.87 14.67
C TYR A 144 10.14 8.41 14.47
N SER A 145 10.37 7.72 15.58
CA SER A 145 10.72 6.28 15.62
C SER A 145 10.38 5.73 17.01
N PRO A 146 10.06 4.44 17.18
CA PRO A 146 9.78 3.89 18.51
C PRO A 146 11.02 3.85 19.41
N VAL A 147 12.21 3.92 18.80
CA VAL A 147 13.51 3.96 19.47
C VAL A 147 14.40 5.06 18.88
N THR A 148 15.36 5.55 19.64
CA THR A 148 16.34 6.55 19.17
C THR A 148 17.68 5.93 18.74
N GLU A 149 17.88 4.64 19.00
CA GLU A 149 19.11 3.92 18.67
C GLU A 149 18.83 2.46 18.31
N ALA A 150 19.58 1.95 17.32
CA ALA A 150 19.67 0.53 17.01
C ALA A 150 21.08 0.21 16.49
N SER A 151 21.46 -1.07 16.55
CA SER A 151 22.84 -1.48 16.23
C SER A 151 23.14 -1.53 14.72
N THR A 152 22.11 -1.64 13.89
CA THR A 152 22.20 -1.79 12.44
C THR A 152 22.79 -0.54 11.77
N LYS A 153 23.39 -0.73 10.59
CA LYS A 153 23.98 0.39 9.85
C LYS A 153 22.90 1.33 9.29
N CYS A 154 21.83 0.76 8.73
CA CYS A 154 20.71 1.53 8.17
C CYS A 154 20.09 2.48 9.20
N PHE A 155 19.80 2.00 10.41
CA PHE A 155 19.25 2.83 11.47
C PHE A 155 20.22 3.95 11.92
N LYS A 156 21.52 3.64 12.03
CA LYS A 156 22.54 4.65 12.33
C LYS A 156 22.63 5.72 11.24
N ASP A 157 22.46 5.35 9.98
CA ASP A 157 22.41 6.31 8.88
C ASP A 157 21.14 7.17 8.95
N PHE A 158 19.98 6.59 9.26
CA PHE A 158 18.73 7.34 9.51
C PHE A 158 18.91 8.40 10.61
N VAL A 159 19.48 8.03 11.76
CA VAL A 159 19.79 8.98 12.85
C VAL A 159 20.79 10.05 12.38
N LYS A 160 21.85 9.65 11.67
CA LYS A 160 22.87 10.56 11.15
C LYS A 160 22.28 11.61 10.21
N TYR A 161 21.44 11.22 9.24
CA TYR A 161 20.85 12.17 8.29
C TYR A 161 19.80 13.07 8.96
N THR A 162 19.06 12.56 9.95
CA THR A 162 18.23 13.39 10.83
C THR A 162 19.06 14.49 11.51
N GLN A 163 20.20 14.13 12.10
CA GLN A 163 21.10 15.08 12.78
C GLN A 163 21.76 16.07 11.83
N GLN A 164 22.02 15.70 10.57
CA GLN A 164 22.55 16.63 9.56
C GLN A 164 21.57 17.75 9.23
N GLN A 165 20.27 17.54 9.46
CA GLN A 165 19.25 18.59 9.37
C GLN A 165 19.08 19.39 10.67
N ASN A 166 19.91 19.14 11.69
CA ASN A 166 19.79 19.70 13.05
C ASN A 166 18.53 19.24 13.81
N LEU A 167 17.97 18.08 13.43
CA LEU A 167 16.87 17.44 14.13
C LEU A 167 17.39 16.32 15.05
N GLN A 168 16.50 15.80 15.89
CA GLN A 168 16.70 14.56 16.63
C GLN A 168 15.58 13.60 16.25
N VAL A 169 15.84 12.30 16.41
CA VAL A 169 14.78 11.29 16.33
C VAL A 169 13.98 11.37 17.62
N GLU A 170 12.67 11.56 17.50
CA GLU A 170 11.72 11.70 18.60
C GLU A 170 10.94 10.39 18.81
N VAL A 171 10.70 10.01 20.07
CA VAL A 171 9.81 8.88 20.41
C VAL A 171 8.43 9.45 20.78
N PRO A 172 7.41 9.29 19.92
CA PRO A 172 6.10 9.87 20.19
C PRO A 172 5.35 9.11 21.29
N ALA A 173 4.56 9.82 22.09
CA ALA A 173 3.68 9.20 23.09
C ALA A 173 2.34 8.79 22.46
N VAL A 174 1.76 7.68 22.91
CA VAL A 174 0.39 7.28 22.54
C VAL A 174 -0.60 8.40 22.86
N GLY A 175 -1.52 8.65 21.92
CA GLY A 175 -2.49 9.75 21.98
C GLY A 175 -1.98 11.09 21.46
N THR A 176 -0.69 11.20 21.08
CA THR A 176 -0.18 12.38 20.37
C THR A 176 -0.92 12.54 19.05
N GLN A 177 -1.29 13.78 18.74
CA GLN A 177 -1.99 14.14 17.52
C GLN A 177 -1.22 15.22 16.77
N TRP A 178 -1.13 15.06 15.46
CA TRP A 178 -0.53 16.01 14.53
C TRP A 178 -1.54 16.40 13.47
N ALA A 179 -1.39 17.60 12.91
CA ALA A 179 -2.12 18.01 11.72
C ALA A 179 -1.24 17.77 10.50
N LEU A 180 -1.79 17.15 9.46
CA LEU A 180 -1.18 17.09 8.13
C LEU A 180 -2.20 17.71 7.18
N GLY A 181 -1.98 18.94 6.77
CA GLY A 181 -3.02 19.75 6.13
C GLY A 181 -4.25 19.82 7.02
N SER A 182 -5.41 19.46 6.48
CA SER A 182 -6.67 19.32 7.21
C SER A 182 -6.95 17.91 7.75
N ALA A 183 -6.03 16.95 7.57
CA ALA A 183 -6.11 15.63 8.19
C ALA A 183 -5.52 15.62 9.61
N THR A 184 -6.01 14.71 10.45
CA THR A 184 -5.48 14.46 11.79
C THR A 184 -4.75 13.12 11.81
N VAL A 185 -3.48 13.12 12.21
CA VAL A 185 -2.67 11.92 12.43
C VAL A 185 -2.59 11.65 13.93
N THR A 186 -2.97 10.45 14.39
CA THR A 186 -2.98 10.06 15.81
C THR A 186 -2.08 8.86 16.05
N MET A 187 -1.18 9.00 17.02
CA MET A 187 -0.33 7.91 17.53
C MET A 187 -1.17 6.93 18.37
N LEU A 188 -1.30 5.68 17.93
CA LEU A 188 -2.08 4.66 18.62
C LEU A 188 -1.23 3.63 19.38
N GLY A 189 -0.08 3.23 18.83
CA GLY A 189 0.78 2.19 19.42
C GLY A 189 2.24 2.37 19.01
N PRO A 190 3.18 1.71 19.69
CA PRO A 190 2.97 0.61 20.63
C PRO A 190 2.42 1.06 22.00
N VAL A 191 1.59 0.23 22.63
CA VAL A 191 0.95 0.52 23.93
C VAL A 191 1.62 -0.18 25.12
N ALA A 192 2.60 -1.03 24.85
CA ALA A 192 3.45 -1.68 25.84
C ALA A 192 4.91 -1.70 25.34
N GLN A 193 5.79 -2.33 26.12
CA GLN A 193 7.18 -2.57 25.72
C GLN A 193 7.31 -3.99 25.19
N TYR A 194 8.03 -4.13 24.07
CA TYR A 194 8.20 -5.39 23.37
C TYR A 194 9.69 -5.67 23.12
N ASP A 195 10.07 -6.94 23.22
CA ASP A 195 11.41 -7.40 22.86
C ASP A 195 11.54 -7.61 21.34
N ASP A 196 10.43 -7.99 20.69
CA ASP A 196 10.37 -8.10 19.23
C ASP A 196 10.29 -6.69 18.60
N THR A 197 11.17 -6.43 17.63
CA THR A 197 11.24 -5.13 16.95
C THR A 197 9.94 -4.85 16.17
N ASN A 198 9.29 -5.87 15.61
CA ASN A 198 8.04 -5.72 14.85
C ASN A 198 6.93 -5.13 15.72
N ASP A 199 6.80 -5.65 16.94
CA ASP A 199 5.81 -5.19 17.92
C ASP A 199 6.08 -3.79 18.48
N THR A 200 7.26 -3.22 18.19
CA THR A 200 7.53 -1.80 18.49
C THR A 200 6.96 -0.84 17.43
N SER A 201 6.32 -1.35 16.37
CA SER A 201 5.82 -0.55 15.26
C SER A 201 4.97 0.64 15.71
N ILE A 202 5.34 1.85 15.28
CA ILE A 202 4.50 3.05 15.39
C ILE A 202 3.21 2.80 14.59
N VAL A 203 2.08 2.75 15.28
CA VAL A 203 0.75 2.60 14.66
C VAL A 203 0.09 3.96 14.58
N LEU A 204 -0.31 4.37 13.37
CA LEU A 204 -0.93 5.67 13.11
C LEU A 204 -2.34 5.50 12.57
N ARG A 205 -3.30 6.19 13.20
CA ARG A 205 -4.61 6.46 12.61
C ARG A 205 -4.58 7.81 11.92
N ILE A 206 -5.11 7.89 10.71
CA ILE A 206 -5.23 9.14 9.96
C ILE A 206 -6.70 9.35 9.64
N ASP A 207 -7.27 10.47 10.09
CA ASP A 207 -8.65 10.85 9.82
C ASP A 207 -8.66 12.08 8.90
N TYR A 208 -9.39 11.98 7.78
CA TYR A 208 -9.59 13.07 6.83
C TYR A 208 -11.08 13.15 6.45
N GLY A 209 -11.76 14.17 6.96
CA GLY A 209 -13.22 14.28 6.86
C GLY A 209 -13.92 13.08 7.50
N ALA A 210 -14.68 12.34 6.70
CA ALA A 210 -15.37 11.09 7.05
C ALA A 210 -14.61 9.83 6.59
N THR A 211 -13.42 9.98 5.99
CA THR A 211 -12.55 8.85 5.61
C THR A 211 -11.42 8.65 6.62
N SER A 212 -10.99 7.41 6.80
CA SER A 212 -10.04 7.02 7.84
C SER A 212 -9.13 5.87 7.43
N PHE A 213 -7.88 5.94 7.88
CA PHE A 213 -6.80 5.05 7.47
C PHE A 213 -6.01 4.57 8.69
N LEU A 214 -5.49 3.34 8.64
CA LEU A 214 -4.63 2.78 9.70
C LEU A 214 -3.33 2.24 9.10
N LEU A 215 -2.19 2.78 9.55
CA LEU A 215 -0.85 2.29 9.25
C LEU A 215 -0.34 1.53 10.47
N THR A 216 0.04 0.27 10.29
CA THR A 216 0.39 -0.65 11.40
C THR A 216 1.86 -1.05 11.43
N GLY A 217 2.61 -0.79 10.35
CA GLY A 217 3.94 -1.36 10.15
C GLY A 217 3.86 -2.87 10.20
N ASP A 218 4.71 -3.48 11.02
CA ASP A 218 4.82 -4.93 11.18
C ASP A 218 4.28 -5.42 12.52
N MET A 219 3.45 -4.62 13.22
CA MET A 219 2.85 -5.01 14.49
C MET A 219 2.19 -6.40 14.43
N GLU A 220 2.61 -7.32 15.30
CA GLU A 220 2.15 -8.70 15.31
C GLU A 220 1.03 -8.95 16.35
N ALA A 221 0.50 -10.18 16.36
CA ALA A 221 -0.71 -10.56 17.09
C ALA A 221 -0.72 -10.24 18.60
N ASP A 222 0.45 -10.20 19.25
CA ASP A 222 0.54 -9.85 20.67
C ASP A 222 0.36 -8.34 20.88
N ALA A 223 1.09 -7.49 20.14
CA ALA A 223 0.91 -6.04 20.17
C ALA A 223 -0.46 -5.60 19.64
N GLU A 224 -0.98 -6.28 18.61
CA GLU A 224 -2.36 -6.11 18.12
C GLU A 224 -3.39 -6.28 19.24
N ARG A 225 -3.27 -7.36 20.01
CA ARG A 225 -4.20 -7.68 21.09
C ARG A 225 -4.12 -6.64 22.19
N ASP A 226 -2.92 -6.19 22.54
CA ASP A 226 -2.73 -5.12 23.53
C ASP A 226 -3.33 -3.79 23.04
N LEU A 227 -3.15 -3.46 21.77
CA LEU A 227 -3.73 -2.27 21.17
C LEU A 227 -5.27 -2.32 21.19
N VAL A 228 -5.88 -3.46 20.86
CA VAL A 228 -7.34 -3.65 21.00
C VAL A 228 -7.77 -3.48 22.47
N ASN A 229 -7.05 -4.08 23.41
CA ASN A 229 -7.36 -4.01 24.84
C ASN A 229 -7.18 -2.61 25.43
N SER A 230 -6.37 -1.75 24.80
CA SER A 230 -6.20 -0.36 25.21
C SER A 230 -7.48 0.49 25.06
N GLY A 231 -8.42 0.05 24.22
CA GLY A 231 -9.63 0.80 23.89
C GLY A 231 -9.43 1.91 22.86
N ALA A 232 -8.30 1.90 22.14
CA ALA A 232 -8.05 2.80 21.01
C ALA A 232 -9.17 2.70 19.96
N ASN A 233 -9.48 3.82 19.30
CA ASN A 233 -10.43 3.83 18.19
C ASN A 233 -9.76 3.25 16.93
N LEU A 234 -9.96 1.96 16.68
CA LEU A 234 -9.32 1.24 15.57
C LEU A 234 -10.16 1.17 14.31
N LYS A 235 -11.45 1.55 14.36
CA LYS A 235 -12.33 1.44 13.21
C LYS A 235 -11.89 2.39 12.10
N VAL A 236 -11.49 1.87 10.95
CA VAL A 236 -11.06 2.66 9.79
C VAL A 236 -11.64 2.11 8.49
N ASP A 237 -11.56 2.88 7.41
CA ASP A 237 -12.02 2.44 6.08
C ASP A 237 -10.92 1.66 5.34
N VAL A 238 -9.68 2.13 5.44
CA VAL A 238 -8.51 1.55 4.76
C VAL A 238 -7.44 1.12 5.76
N LEU A 239 -7.04 -0.15 5.68
CA LEU A 239 -6.00 -0.75 6.52
C LEU A 239 -4.74 -1.04 5.68
N GLN A 240 -3.58 -0.57 6.13
CA GLN A 240 -2.32 -1.20 5.77
C GLN A 240 -2.22 -2.54 6.50
N VAL A 241 -2.22 -3.64 5.74
CA VAL A 241 -2.15 -4.99 6.30
C VAL A 241 -0.76 -5.21 6.88
N GLY A 242 -0.70 -5.59 8.15
CA GLY A 242 0.54 -5.66 8.91
C GLY A 242 1.53 -6.69 8.37
N HIS A 243 2.82 -6.37 8.53
CA HIS A 243 3.93 -7.29 8.29
C HIS A 243 3.89 -7.94 6.91
N HIS A 244 3.59 -7.11 5.90
CA HIS A 244 3.54 -7.50 4.49
C HIS A 244 2.55 -8.65 4.19
N GLY A 245 1.58 -8.88 5.09
CA GLY A 245 0.67 -10.03 5.01
C GLY A 245 1.22 -11.32 5.63
N SER A 246 2.15 -11.23 6.59
CA SER A 246 2.59 -12.36 7.41
C SER A 246 1.43 -13.01 8.18
N SER A 247 1.49 -14.33 8.41
CA SER A 247 0.54 -15.04 9.28
C SER A 247 0.70 -14.72 10.77
N THR A 248 1.72 -13.95 11.15
CA THR A 248 1.94 -13.46 12.52
C THR A 248 1.15 -12.19 12.84
N SER A 249 0.62 -11.52 11.82
CA SER A 249 -0.11 -10.26 11.93
C SER A 249 -1.52 -10.39 11.34
N THR A 250 -2.31 -9.34 11.45
CA THR A 250 -3.71 -9.25 11.02
C THR A 250 -4.56 -10.35 11.65
N SER A 251 -4.50 -10.48 12.98
CA SER A 251 -5.31 -11.48 13.69
C SER A 251 -6.82 -11.17 13.61
N TYR A 252 -7.66 -12.19 13.76
CA TYR A 252 -9.12 -11.99 13.83
C TYR A 252 -9.56 -11.00 14.90
N VAL A 253 -8.87 -10.99 16.06
CA VAL A 253 -9.20 -10.09 17.17
C VAL A 253 -8.96 -8.64 16.76
N PHE A 254 -7.82 -8.38 16.11
CA PHE A 254 -7.48 -7.07 15.57
C PHE A 254 -8.42 -6.66 14.44
N LEU A 255 -8.57 -7.50 13.43
CA LEU A 255 -9.36 -7.18 12.25
C LEU A 255 -10.85 -6.94 12.59
N ASN A 256 -11.39 -7.64 13.59
CA ASN A 256 -12.76 -7.41 14.07
C ASN A 256 -12.92 -6.10 14.87
N ALA A 257 -11.83 -5.51 15.37
CA ALA A 257 -11.85 -4.17 15.96
C ALA A 257 -11.67 -3.07 14.90
N VAL A 258 -10.91 -3.36 13.83
CA VAL A 258 -10.62 -2.43 12.73
C VAL A 258 -11.78 -2.33 11.74
N LEU A 259 -12.42 -3.45 11.39
CA LEU A 259 -13.52 -3.54 10.42
C LEU A 259 -13.30 -2.72 9.14
N PRO A 260 -12.15 -2.88 8.44
CA PRO A 260 -11.86 -2.10 7.25
C PRO A 260 -12.69 -2.58 6.06
N GLU A 261 -12.98 -1.67 5.13
CA GLU A 261 -13.52 -2.03 3.81
C GLU A 261 -12.40 -2.50 2.87
N MET A 262 -11.19 -1.94 3.04
CA MET A 262 -10.04 -2.19 2.18
C MET A 262 -8.80 -2.55 2.98
N GLY A 263 -8.04 -3.52 2.47
CA GLY A 263 -6.73 -3.93 3.01
C GLY A 263 -5.67 -3.84 1.92
N ILE A 264 -4.60 -3.08 2.17
CA ILE A 264 -3.46 -2.92 1.26
C ILE A 264 -2.26 -3.67 1.83
N ILE A 265 -1.72 -4.60 1.04
CA ILE A 265 -0.56 -5.42 1.37
C ILE A 265 0.63 -4.93 0.55
N SER A 266 1.63 -4.38 1.22
CA SER A 266 2.94 -4.11 0.62
C SER A 266 3.78 -5.38 0.67
N CYS A 267 4.07 -5.99 -0.48
CA CYS A 267 4.89 -7.19 -0.58
C CYS A 267 5.56 -7.26 -1.95
N GLY A 268 6.63 -8.06 -2.05
CA GLY A 268 7.42 -8.17 -3.27
C GLY A 268 7.06 -9.38 -4.14
N VAL A 269 7.16 -9.22 -5.45
CA VAL A 269 7.04 -10.31 -6.43
C VAL A 269 8.04 -11.43 -6.10
N ASN A 270 7.54 -12.66 -5.97
CA ASN A 270 8.36 -13.84 -5.66
C ASN A 270 9.26 -13.66 -4.40
N ASN A 271 8.78 -12.93 -3.39
CA ASN A 271 9.50 -12.78 -2.14
C ASN A 271 9.75 -14.15 -1.48
N LYS A 272 10.85 -14.26 -0.72
CA LYS A 272 11.29 -15.53 -0.14
C LYS A 272 10.54 -15.95 1.12
N TYR A 273 9.72 -15.04 1.67
CA TYR A 273 8.95 -15.28 2.89
C TYR A 273 7.63 -16.00 2.59
N GLY A 274 7.18 -15.98 1.33
CA GLY A 274 5.87 -16.50 0.94
C GLY A 274 4.75 -15.52 1.28
N HIS A 275 5.06 -14.23 1.44
CA HIS A 275 4.10 -13.18 1.71
C HIS A 275 3.29 -12.81 0.45
N PRO A 276 2.03 -12.40 0.60
CA PRO A 276 1.20 -12.62 1.80
C PRO A 276 0.93 -14.11 2.02
N HIS A 277 0.86 -14.52 3.29
CA HIS A 277 0.48 -15.88 3.64
C HIS A 277 -1.00 -16.13 3.37
N GLU A 278 -1.34 -17.38 3.03
CA GLU A 278 -2.71 -17.78 2.77
C GLU A 278 -3.62 -17.60 4.00
N GLU A 279 -3.09 -17.85 5.19
CA GLU A 279 -3.79 -17.63 6.45
C GLU A 279 -4.28 -16.18 6.57
N THR A 280 -3.46 -15.20 6.21
CA THR A 280 -3.80 -13.77 6.27
C THR A 280 -4.82 -13.41 5.19
N LEU A 281 -4.65 -13.90 3.97
CA LEU A 281 -5.63 -13.71 2.89
C LEU A 281 -6.99 -14.35 3.22
N SER A 282 -7.00 -15.49 3.93
CA SER A 282 -8.23 -16.13 4.40
C SER A 282 -8.93 -15.28 5.45
N ILE A 283 -8.19 -14.72 6.42
CA ILE A 283 -8.75 -13.86 7.47
C ILE A 283 -9.39 -12.61 6.86
N LEU A 284 -8.70 -11.95 5.92
CA LEU A 284 -9.19 -10.76 5.23
C LEU A 284 -10.47 -11.04 4.43
N ARG A 285 -10.50 -12.18 3.74
CA ARG A 285 -11.67 -12.63 2.97
C ARG A 285 -12.86 -12.98 3.86
N ASP A 286 -12.64 -13.68 4.96
CA ASP A 286 -13.70 -14.02 5.92
C ASP A 286 -14.32 -12.76 6.55
N ALA A 287 -13.55 -11.68 6.64
CA ALA A 287 -14.00 -10.35 7.06
C ALA A 287 -14.63 -9.51 5.93
N GLY A 288 -14.62 -9.98 4.68
CA GLY A 288 -15.16 -9.27 3.52
C GLY A 288 -14.33 -8.06 3.08
N VAL A 289 -13.03 -8.07 3.37
CA VAL A 289 -12.11 -6.97 3.04
C VAL A 289 -11.68 -7.06 1.58
N ASN A 290 -11.75 -5.93 0.86
CA ASN A 290 -11.21 -5.84 -0.50
C ASN A 290 -9.67 -5.73 -0.43
N VAL A 291 -8.98 -6.74 -0.96
CA VAL A 291 -7.51 -6.85 -0.87
C VAL A 291 -6.83 -6.25 -2.10
N TYR A 292 -5.84 -5.40 -1.85
CA TYR A 292 -4.94 -4.83 -2.86
C TYR A 292 -3.50 -5.17 -2.50
N ARG A 293 -2.66 -5.47 -3.50
CA ARG A 293 -1.27 -5.93 -3.27
C ARG A 293 -0.29 -5.25 -4.21
N THR A 294 0.81 -4.72 -3.68
CA THR A 294 1.81 -4.02 -4.49
C THR A 294 2.51 -4.95 -5.47
N ASP A 295 2.74 -6.22 -5.13
CA ASP A 295 3.39 -7.19 -6.02
C ASP A 295 2.59 -7.47 -7.31
N LEU A 296 1.29 -7.23 -7.30
CA LEU A 296 0.41 -7.46 -8.46
C LEU A 296 -0.04 -6.16 -9.13
N LEU A 297 -0.20 -5.10 -8.35
CA LEU A 297 -0.82 -3.84 -8.78
C LEU A 297 0.18 -2.68 -8.96
N GLY A 298 1.46 -2.90 -8.61
CA GLY A 298 2.45 -1.84 -8.51
C GLY A 298 2.12 -0.87 -7.38
N THR A 299 2.49 0.39 -7.53
CA THR A 299 2.14 1.44 -6.56
C THR A 299 0.63 1.63 -6.50
N ILE A 300 0.07 1.60 -5.29
CA ILE A 300 -1.38 1.77 -5.04
C ILE A 300 -1.59 3.15 -4.44
N THR A 301 -2.43 3.96 -5.08
CA THR A 301 -2.77 5.31 -4.60
C THR A 301 -4.23 5.36 -4.18
N VAL A 302 -4.49 5.75 -2.93
CA VAL A 302 -5.82 6.02 -2.41
C VAL A 302 -6.02 7.53 -2.31
N SER A 303 -7.00 8.06 -3.04
CA SER A 303 -7.34 9.49 -3.03
C SER A 303 -8.66 9.70 -2.31
N SER A 304 -8.76 10.72 -1.46
CA SER A 304 -9.99 11.04 -0.72
C SER A 304 -10.44 12.48 -0.93
N ASP A 305 -11.75 12.68 -1.08
CA ASP A 305 -12.39 14.00 -1.09
C ASP A 305 -12.89 14.42 0.31
N GLY A 306 -12.62 13.59 1.33
CA GLY A 306 -13.05 13.78 2.70
C GLY A 306 -14.42 13.17 2.99
N GLN A 307 -15.09 12.57 2.02
CA GLN A 307 -16.35 11.84 2.20
C GLN A 307 -16.29 10.43 1.61
N ASN A 308 -15.68 10.29 0.44
CA ASN A 308 -15.43 9.03 -0.26
C ASN A 308 -13.95 8.95 -0.63
N TYR A 309 -13.51 7.75 -0.98
CA TYR A 309 -12.18 7.52 -1.52
C TYR A 309 -12.23 6.68 -2.80
N THR A 310 -11.20 6.83 -3.62
CA THR A 310 -10.98 6.09 -4.86
C THR A 310 -9.59 5.49 -4.87
N VAL A 311 -9.41 4.40 -5.61
CA VAL A 311 -8.10 3.73 -5.73
C VAL A 311 -7.63 3.72 -7.17
N ALA A 312 -6.34 4.00 -7.35
CA ALA A 312 -5.62 3.87 -8.61
C ALA A 312 -4.42 2.93 -8.43
N THR A 313 -4.12 2.16 -9.48
CA THR A 313 -3.04 1.17 -9.51
C THR A 313 -2.23 1.32 -10.79
N GLU A 314 -0.96 0.93 -10.77
CA GLU A 314 -0.10 0.95 -11.96
C GLU A 314 -0.37 -0.24 -12.89
N HIS A 315 -0.82 -1.35 -12.31
CA HIS A 315 -1.10 -2.60 -13.00
C HIS A 315 -2.52 -3.10 -12.67
N PHE A 316 -2.97 -4.08 -13.45
CA PHE A 316 -4.24 -4.74 -13.26
C PHE A 316 -4.01 -6.17 -12.79
N ALA A 317 -4.79 -6.59 -11.80
CA ALA A 317 -4.91 -7.97 -11.36
C ALA A 317 -6.40 -8.30 -11.18
N THR A 318 -6.76 -9.55 -11.45
CA THR A 318 -8.10 -10.07 -11.20
C THR A 318 -8.31 -10.35 -9.71
N ASP A 319 -9.57 -10.37 -9.27
CA ASP A 319 -9.92 -10.80 -7.89
C ASP A 319 -9.32 -12.18 -7.56
N ALA A 320 -9.22 -13.05 -8.56
CA ALA A 320 -8.63 -14.36 -8.40
C ALA A 320 -7.11 -14.36 -8.21
N GLU A 321 -6.41 -13.35 -8.72
CA GLU A 321 -4.97 -13.20 -8.45
C GLU A 321 -4.73 -12.54 -7.10
N LEU A 322 -5.58 -11.58 -6.72
CA LEU A 322 -5.52 -10.91 -5.43
C LEU A 322 -5.87 -11.86 -4.27
N ASN A 323 -6.82 -12.78 -4.49
CA ASN A 323 -7.29 -13.78 -3.53
C ASN A 323 -7.31 -15.19 -4.14
N PRO A 324 -6.15 -15.85 -4.32
CA PRO A 324 -6.02 -17.11 -5.07
C PRO A 324 -6.83 -18.31 -4.55
N THR A 325 -7.30 -18.26 -3.31
CA THR A 325 -8.11 -19.32 -2.69
C THR A 325 -9.53 -18.89 -2.39
N ASP A 326 -9.94 -17.66 -2.75
CA ASP A 326 -11.33 -17.22 -2.58
C ASP A 326 -12.25 -18.23 -3.27
N PRO A 327 -13.30 -18.77 -2.62
CA PRO A 327 -14.28 -19.61 -3.29
C PRO A 327 -14.82 -19.02 -4.61
N ALA A 328 -14.88 -17.68 -4.75
CA ALA A 328 -15.23 -17.00 -6.00
C ALA A 328 -14.10 -17.04 -7.05
N ALA A 329 -12.83 -16.94 -6.63
CA ALA A 329 -11.63 -17.16 -7.45
C ALA A 329 -11.37 -18.64 -7.79
N SER A 330 -11.78 -19.52 -6.88
CA SER A 330 -11.91 -20.97 -6.97
C SER A 330 -13.22 -21.38 -7.64
N SER A 331 -13.82 -20.47 -8.44
CA SER A 331 -14.76 -20.84 -9.49
C SER A 331 -14.11 -21.65 -10.62
N THR A 332 -12.84 -22.05 -10.48
CA THR A 332 -12.43 -23.40 -10.89
C THR A 332 -12.99 -24.46 -9.93
N ALA A 333 -14.29 -24.68 -10.08
CA ALA A 333 -15.00 -25.92 -9.81
C ALA A 333 -14.99 -26.43 -8.35
N GLN A 334 -15.82 -25.81 -7.51
CA GLN A 334 -16.79 -26.68 -6.83
C GLN A 334 -17.65 -27.29 -7.95
N GLN A 335 -17.32 -28.52 -8.33
CA GLN A 335 -17.87 -29.25 -9.47
C GLN A 335 -19.40 -29.25 -9.41
N ALA A 336 -20.03 -28.27 -10.04
CA ALA A 336 -21.47 -28.05 -9.94
C ALA A 336 -22.24 -29.14 -10.70
N TYR A 337 -21.62 -29.71 -11.75
CA TYR A 337 -22.26 -30.68 -12.61
C TYR A 337 -21.32 -31.79 -13.10
N ILE A 338 -21.85 -33.02 -13.12
CA ILE A 338 -21.21 -34.24 -13.63
C ILE A 338 -21.90 -34.65 -14.93
N GLY A 339 -21.20 -34.54 -16.05
CA GLY A 339 -21.59 -35.00 -17.38
C GLY A 339 -21.32 -36.48 -17.61
N ASN A 340 -22.18 -37.13 -18.39
CA ASN A 340 -21.98 -38.48 -18.90
C ASN A 340 -21.57 -38.41 -20.38
N VAL A 341 -20.32 -38.78 -20.68
CA VAL A 341 -19.75 -38.66 -22.03
C VAL A 341 -20.52 -39.43 -23.11
N ASN A 342 -21.22 -40.49 -22.73
CA ASN A 342 -21.98 -41.35 -23.65
C ASN A 342 -23.39 -40.81 -23.94
N SER A 343 -24.10 -40.37 -22.89
CA SER A 343 -25.50 -39.92 -23.04
C SER A 343 -25.63 -38.43 -23.34
N LYS A 344 -24.54 -37.67 -23.21
CA LYS A 344 -24.52 -36.21 -23.30
C LYS A 344 -25.54 -35.56 -22.35
N LYS A 345 -25.71 -36.14 -21.16
CA LYS A 345 -26.49 -35.56 -20.07
C LYS A 345 -25.59 -35.12 -18.93
N PHE A 346 -25.95 -34.04 -18.25
CA PHE A 346 -25.25 -33.60 -17.03
C PHE A 346 -26.18 -33.57 -15.82
N HIS A 347 -25.59 -33.78 -14.64
CA HIS A 347 -26.26 -34.12 -13.40
C HIS A 347 -25.69 -33.29 -12.25
N LEU A 348 -26.48 -32.99 -11.22
CA LEU A 348 -25.91 -32.56 -9.93
C LEU A 348 -25.12 -33.72 -9.28
N PRO A 349 -24.07 -33.44 -8.49
CA PRO A 349 -23.31 -34.46 -7.74
C PRO A 349 -24.16 -35.32 -6.80
N SER A 350 -25.34 -34.86 -6.39
CA SER A 350 -26.29 -35.59 -5.54
C SER A 350 -27.27 -36.49 -6.32
N CYS A 351 -27.13 -36.60 -7.65
CA CYS A 351 -28.07 -37.36 -8.47
C CYS A 351 -27.99 -38.88 -8.20
N ALA A 352 -29.14 -39.53 -7.98
CA ALA A 352 -29.19 -40.99 -7.81
C ALA A 352 -28.77 -41.79 -9.06
N ASN A 353 -28.71 -41.14 -10.24
CA ASN A 353 -28.43 -41.76 -11.53
C ASN A 353 -27.10 -41.29 -12.12
N LEU A 354 -26.07 -41.08 -11.30
CA LEU A 354 -24.77 -40.68 -11.81
C LEU A 354 -24.16 -41.75 -12.73
N PRO A 355 -23.46 -41.35 -13.81
CA PRO A 355 -22.69 -42.28 -14.62
C PRO A 355 -21.53 -42.90 -13.81
N ALA A 356 -21.08 -44.09 -14.23
CA ALA A 356 -19.83 -44.66 -13.71
C ALA A 356 -18.66 -43.69 -13.92
N GLU A 357 -17.73 -43.61 -12.97
CA GLU A 357 -16.61 -42.64 -12.95
C GLU A 357 -15.86 -42.55 -14.28
N LYS A 358 -15.57 -43.68 -14.92
CA LYS A 358 -14.90 -43.73 -16.23
C LYS A 358 -15.63 -43.03 -17.38
N ASN A 359 -16.91 -42.73 -17.21
CA ASN A 359 -17.77 -42.05 -18.17
C ASN A 359 -18.12 -40.63 -17.73
N GLN A 360 -17.50 -40.12 -16.65
CA GLN A 360 -17.73 -38.79 -16.12
C GLN A 360 -16.87 -37.75 -16.84
N ILE A 361 -17.46 -36.59 -17.08
CA ILE A 361 -16.78 -35.33 -17.40
C ILE A 361 -17.34 -34.27 -16.46
N LEU A 362 -16.52 -33.34 -16.00
CA LEU A 362 -16.92 -32.38 -14.97
C LEU A 362 -17.13 -31.02 -15.60
N PHE A 363 -18.14 -30.29 -15.12
CA PHE A 363 -18.43 -28.92 -15.51
C PHE A 363 -18.53 -28.04 -14.26
N SER A 364 -17.97 -26.84 -14.38
CA SER A 364 -18.00 -25.78 -13.38
C SER A 364 -19.34 -25.04 -13.35
N SER A 365 -20.11 -25.05 -14.45
CA SER A 365 -21.41 -24.36 -14.53
C SER A 365 -22.44 -25.07 -15.42
N TYR A 366 -23.71 -24.69 -15.28
CA TYR A 366 -24.80 -25.17 -16.13
C TYR A 366 -24.59 -24.75 -17.59
N ASP A 367 -24.21 -23.48 -17.80
CA ASP A 367 -24.01 -22.92 -19.14
C ASP A 367 -22.81 -23.56 -19.86
N GLU A 368 -21.74 -23.89 -19.13
CA GLU A 368 -20.60 -24.64 -19.67
C GLU A 368 -21.03 -26.03 -20.18
N ALA A 369 -21.82 -26.75 -19.39
CA ALA A 369 -22.31 -28.08 -19.79
C ALA A 369 -23.19 -27.99 -21.05
N VAL A 370 -24.07 -26.98 -21.13
CA VAL A 370 -24.94 -26.74 -22.29
C VAL A 370 -24.12 -26.33 -23.52
N ALA A 371 -23.16 -25.42 -23.37
CA ALA A 371 -22.25 -25.02 -24.44
C ALA A 371 -21.40 -26.19 -24.96
N ALA A 372 -21.04 -27.13 -24.09
CA ALA A 372 -20.37 -28.38 -24.45
C ALA A 372 -21.29 -29.43 -25.11
N GLY A 373 -22.56 -29.09 -25.35
CA GLY A 373 -23.54 -29.94 -26.03
C GLY A 373 -24.22 -30.97 -25.13
N TYR A 374 -24.20 -30.77 -23.81
CA TYR A 374 -24.88 -31.65 -22.85
C TYR A 374 -26.25 -31.07 -22.48
N SER A 375 -27.20 -31.95 -22.18
CA SER A 375 -28.55 -31.58 -21.76
C SER A 375 -28.81 -31.97 -20.30
N PRO A 376 -29.61 -31.19 -19.54
CA PRO A 376 -29.78 -31.41 -18.12
C PRO A 376 -30.54 -32.72 -17.83
N CYS A 377 -30.16 -33.40 -16.75
CA CYS A 377 -30.89 -34.55 -16.26
C CYS A 377 -32.18 -34.10 -15.54
N SER A 378 -33.33 -34.37 -16.15
CA SER A 378 -34.66 -34.01 -15.62
C SER A 378 -35.00 -34.60 -14.25
N SER A 379 -34.21 -35.54 -13.73
CA SER A 379 -34.41 -36.13 -12.41
C SER A 379 -33.75 -35.36 -11.27
N CYS A 380 -32.67 -34.63 -11.54
CA CYS A 380 -31.95 -33.85 -10.52
C CYS A 380 -31.85 -32.36 -10.84
N ILE A 381 -32.11 -31.95 -12.08
CA ILE A 381 -32.10 -30.56 -12.53
C ILE A 381 -33.48 -30.30 -13.16
N LYS A 382 -34.27 -29.43 -12.54
CA LYS A 382 -35.67 -29.15 -12.90
C LYS A 382 -35.82 -27.82 -13.60
#